data_AF-A0A830D0C5-F1
#
_entry.id   AF-A0A830D0C5-F1
#
_cell.length_a   1.000
_cell.length_b   1.000
_cell.length_c   1.000
_cell.angle_alpha   90.00
_cell.angle_beta   90.00
_cell.angle_gamma   90.00
#
_symmetry.space_group_name_H-M   'P 1'
#
loop_
_entity.id
_entity.type
_entity.pdbx_description
1 polymer ?
#
loop_
_entity_poly.entity_id
_entity_poly.type
_entity_poly.pdbx_seq_one_letter_code
_entity_poly.pdbx_strand_id
1 'polypeptide(L)'
;MGLQVIWSFGLALMVAYALLRKKVLHNPIVVSLFAVGDWVKTTLSLAASASSGGITVLYFGDLGGCSMVEECTKYQMVVAFAFLSWISIVISSFIMFWLIAVG
;
A
#
# COMPACT_ATOMS: atom_id res chain seq x y z
N MET A 1 -6.90 3.21 -7.93
CA MET A 1 -6.90 1.76 -7.63
C MET A 1 -6.39 0.88 -8.77
N GLY A 2 -6.67 1.15 -10.06
CA GLY A 2 -6.15 0.32 -11.17
C GLY A 2 -4.62 0.18 -11.23
N LEU A 3 -3.88 1.27 -11.00
CA LEU A 3 -2.42 1.24 -10.93
C LEU A 3 -1.90 0.35 -9.79
N GLN A 4 -2.63 0.26 -8.68
CA GLN A 4 -2.26 -0.60 -7.55
C GLN A 4 -2.38 -2.08 -7.92
N VAL A 5 -3.43 -2.45 -8.67
CA VAL A 5 -3.67 -3.81 -9.16
C VAL A 5 -2.59 -4.23 -10.16
N ILE A 6 -2.31 -3.39 -11.16
CA ILE A 6 -1.28 -3.64 -12.17
C ILE A 6 0.10 -3.83 -11.52
N TRP A 7 0.40 -3.01 -10.52
CA TRP A 7 1.64 -3.09 -9.77
C TRP A 7 1.74 -4.34 -8.88
N SER A 8 0.66 -4.72 -8.20
CA SER A 8 0.62 -5.98 -7.44
C SER A 8 0.77 -7.20 -8.35
N PHE A 9 0.19 -7.15 -9.55
CA PHE A 9 0.35 -8.21 -10.53
C PHE A 9 1.80 -8.33 -11.03
N GLY A 10 2.48 -7.20 -11.25
CA GLY A 10 3.91 -7.17 -11.56
C GLY A 10 4.78 -7.79 -10.45
N LEU A 11 4.47 -7.46 -9.19
CA LEU A 11 5.10 -8.06 -8.01
C LEU A 11 4.92 -9.58 -7.96
N ALA A 12 3.69 -10.04 -8.13
CA ALA A 12 3.34 -11.45 -8.07
C ALA A 12 4.05 -12.26 -9.16
N LEU A 13 4.10 -11.73 -10.39
CA LEU A 13 4.86 -12.34 -11.48
C LEU A 13 6.36 -12.40 -11.18
N MET A 14 6.92 -11.36 -10.56
CA MET A 14 8.34 -11.32 -10.22
C MET A 14 8.69 -12.33 -9.12
N VAL A 15 7.83 -12.50 -8.12
CA VAL A 15 7.97 -13.53 -7.08
C VAL A 15 7.82 -14.93 -7.68
N ALA A 16 6.83 -15.14 -8.54
CA ALA A 16 6.66 -16.41 -9.24
C ALA A 16 7.88 -16.73 -10.12
N TYR A 17 8.43 -15.74 -10.82
CA TYR A 17 9.64 -15.88 -11.62
C TYR A 17 10.85 -16.26 -10.75
N ALA A 18 11.01 -15.62 -9.59
CA ALA A 18 12.08 -15.91 -8.63
C ALA A 18 12.00 -17.36 -8.10
N LEU A 19 10.79 -17.81 -7.74
CA LEU A 19 10.53 -19.18 -7.28
C LEU A 19 10.80 -20.21 -8.38
N LEU A 20 10.35 -19.95 -9.60
CA LEU A 20 10.54 -20.85 -10.75
C LEU A 20 12.01 -21.00 -11.15
N ARG A 21 12.79 -19.93 -11.05
CA ARG A 21 14.21 -19.94 -11.44
C ARG A 21 15.15 -20.46 -10.34
N LYS A 22 14.68 -20.65 -9.09
CA LYS A 22 15.48 -21.03 -7.90
C LYS A 22 16.84 -20.31 -7.81
N LYS A 23 16.94 -19.12 -8.39
CA LYS A 23 18.12 -18.27 -8.38
C LYS A 23 17.69 -16.95 -7.76
N VAL A 24 18.44 -16.53 -6.75
CA VAL A 24 18.45 -15.14 -6.26
C VAL A 24 18.48 -14.21 -7.47
N LEU A 25 17.54 -13.27 -7.51
CA LEU A 25 17.37 -12.29 -8.58
C LEU A 25 18.71 -11.54 -8.77
N HIS A 26 19.48 -11.95 -9.77
CA HIS A 26 20.84 -11.45 -9.99
C HIS A 26 20.88 -10.03 -10.59
N ASN A 27 19.74 -9.41 -10.87
CA ASN A 27 19.68 -8.05 -11.42
C ASN A 27 19.26 -7.05 -10.33
N PRO A 28 20.23 -6.44 -9.60
CA PRO A 28 19.95 -5.45 -8.56
C PRO A 28 19.19 -4.23 -9.10
N ILE A 29 19.31 -3.96 -10.41
CA ILE A 29 18.62 -2.86 -11.10
C ILE A 29 17.09 -3.02 -11.06
N VAL A 30 16.58 -4.23 -11.33
CA VAL A 30 15.13 -4.50 -11.36
C VAL A 30 14.56 -4.40 -9.94
N VAL A 31 15.32 -4.87 -8.95
CA VAL A 31 14.90 -4.80 -7.55
C VAL A 31 14.95 -3.36 -7.03
N SER A 32 15.96 -2.57 -7.40
CA SER A 32 16.05 -1.15 -7.04
C SER A 32 14.93 -0.33 -7.67
N LEU A 33 14.58 -0.57 -8.94
CA LEU A 33 13.45 0.09 -9.61
C LEU A 33 12.14 -0.22 -8.86
N PHE A 34 11.99 -1.46 -8.39
CA PHE A 34 10.83 -1.89 -7.64
C PHE A 34 10.74 -1.23 -6.26
N ALA A 35 11.85 -1.15 -5.53
CA ALA A 35 11.92 -0.47 -4.24
C ALA A 35 11.54 1.02 -4.35
N VAL A 36 12.03 1.72 -5.37
CA VAL A 36 11.64 3.12 -5.65
C VAL A 36 10.15 3.22 -5.97
N GLY A 37 9.61 2.31 -6.76
CA GLY A 37 8.19 2.33 -7.11
C GLY A 37 7.26 2.03 -5.92
N ASP A 38 7.67 1.14 -5.01
CA ASP A 38 6.93 0.87 -3.78
C ASP A 38 6.98 2.06 -2.81
N TRP A 39 8.12 2.76 -2.74
CA TRP A 39 8.24 4.03 -2.02
C TRP A 39 7.30 5.13 -2.56
N VAL A 40 7.21 5.27 -3.88
CA VAL A 40 6.28 6.23 -4.50
C VAL A 40 4.83 5.83 -4.20
N LYS A 41 4.48 4.54 -4.33
CA LYS A 41 3.12 4.07 -4.04
C LYS A 41 2.74 4.20 -2.58
N THR A 42 3.65 3.95 -1.64
CA THR A 42 3.38 4.15 -0.20
C THR A 42 3.09 5.60 0.09
N THR A 43 3.86 6.54 -0.48
CA THR A 43 3.62 7.98 -0.33
C THR A 43 2.25 8.39 -0.89
N LEU A 44 1.90 7.90 -2.08
CA LEU A 44 0.62 8.21 -2.72
C LEU A 44 -0.57 7.63 -1.92
N SER A 45 -0.43 6.41 -1.38
CA SER A 45 -1.44 5.77 -0.54
C SER A 45 -1.59 6.49 0.81
N LEU A 46 -0.50 6.97 1.40
CA LEU A 46 -0.54 7.80 2.62
C LEU A 46 -1.32 9.09 2.35
N ALA A 47 -1.00 9.81 1.27
CA ALA A 47 -1.69 11.05 0.91
C ALA A 47 -3.19 10.82 0.67
N ALA A 48 -3.56 9.74 -0.01
CA ALA A 48 -4.96 9.35 -0.21
C ALA A 48 -5.65 9.03 1.12
N SER A 49 -5.03 8.21 1.98
CA SER A 49 -5.60 7.84 3.30
C SER A 49 -5.72 9.05 4.24
N ALA A 50 -4.75 9.95 4.27
CA ALA A 50 -4.78 11.17 5.07
C ALA A 50 -5.87 12.14 4.60
N SER A 51 -6.08 12.24 3.28
CA SER A 51 -7.19 13.04 2.72
C SER A 51 -8.55 12.46 3.12
N SER A 52 -8.73 11.14 3.04
CA SER A 52 -9.98 10.49 3.50
C SER A 52 -10.18 10.60 5.01
N GLY A 53 -9.10 10.49 5.80
CA GLY A 53 -9.11 10.68 7.25
C GLY A 53 -9.48 12.10 7.67
N GLY A 54 -8.97 13.11 6.97
CA GLY A 54 -9.33 14.52 7.21
C GLY A 54 -10.82 14.78 7.00
N ILE A 55 -11.39 14.23 5.91
CA ILE A 55 -12.83 14.34 5.64
C ILE A 55 -13.65 13.60 6.70
N THR A 56 -13.20 12.43 7.19
CA THR A 56 -13.90 11.77 8.32
C THR A 56 -13.93 12.64 9.57
N VAL A 57 -12.80 13.20 10.00
CA VAL A 57 -12.76 14.03 11.21
C VAL A 57 -13.65 15.26 11.07
N LEU A 58 -13.66 15.90 9.90
CA LEU A 58 -14.51 17.07 9.64
C LEU A 58 -16.00 16.71 9.65
N TYR A 59 -16.36 15.58 9.02
CA TYR A 59 -17.76 15.14 8.89
C TYR A 59 -18.36 14.67 10.23
N PHE A 60 -17.58 13.93 11.03
CA PHE A 60 -17.99 13.43 12.34
C PHE A 60 -17.87 14.49 13.45
N GLY A 61 -16.85 15.35 13.38
CA GLY A 61 -16.50 16.27 14.45
C GLY A 61 -17.27 17.60 14.42
N ASP A 62 -17.59 18.12 13.24
CA ASP A 62 -18.08 19.50 13.11
C ASP A 62 -19.51 19.57 12.51
N LEU A 63 -19.79 18.75 11.49
CA LEU A 63 -21.06 18.81 10.76
C LEU A 63 -22.19 17.99 11.38
N GLY A 64 -21.91 17.11 12.35
CA GLY A 64 -22.93 16.25 13.00
C GLY A 64 -23.77 15.43 12.00
N GLY A 65 -23.25 15.23 10.78
CA GLY A 65 -24.04 14.89 9.59
C GLY A 65 -24.39 13.41 9.44
N CYS A 66 -24.23 12.59 10.47
CA CYS A 66 -24.55 11.16 10.39
C CYS A 66 -26.00 10.87 10.73
N SER A 67 -26.90 11.24 9.80
CA SER A 67 -28.31 10.80 9.82
C SER A 67 -28.48 9.30 9.55
N MET A 68 -27.45 8.62 9.01
CA MET A 68 -27.42 7.18 8.70
C MET A 68 -26.19 6.56 9.40
N VAL A 69 -26.37 6.11 10.64
CA VAL A 69 -25.30 5.56 11.51
C VAL A 69 -24.51 4.43 10.83
N GLU A 70 -25.18 3.61 10.01
CA GLU A 70 -24.59 2.44 9.36
C GLU A 70 -23.56 2.81 8.27
N GLU A 71 -23.89 3.76 7.39
CA GLU A 71 -23.00 4.21 6.30
C GLU A 71 -21.78 4.96 6.84
N CYS A 72 -21.97 5.68 7.93
CA CYS A 72 -20.95 6.44 8.65
C CYS A 72 -19.86 5.50 9.21
N THR A 73 -20.30 4.42 9.88
CA THR A 73 -19.41 3.40 10.44
C THR A 73 -18.66 2.65 9.35
N LYS A 74 -19.33 2.35 8.23
CA LYS A 74 -18.73 1.71 7.06
C LYS A 74 -17.60 2.56 6.48
N TYR A 75 -17.80 3.87 6.35
CA TYR A 75 -16.78 4.78 5.84
C TYR A 75 -15.55 4.87 6.76
N GLN A 76 -15.76 4.93 8.09
CA GLN A 76 -14.66 4.91 9.06
C GLN A 76 -13.82 3.61 8.97
N MET A 77 -14.49 2.46 8.82
CA MET A 77 -13.81 1.18 8.66
C MET A 77 -12.98 1.14 7.36
N VAL A 78 -13.51 1.66 6.25
CA VAL A 78 -12.78 1.74 4.98
C VAL A 78 -11.51 2.59 5.11
N VAL A 79 -11.58 3.72 5.80
CA VAL A 79 -10.41 4.56 6.07
C VAL A 79 -9.38 3.83 6.93
N ALA A 80 -9.82 3.12 7.98
CA ALA A 80 -8.92 2.31 8.81
C ALA A 80 -8.23 1.20 8.00
N PHE A 81 -8.97 0.50 7.15
CA PHE A 81 -8.40 -0.53 6.25
C PHE A 81 -7.41 0.06 5.23
N ALA A 82 -7.61 1.31 4.78
CA ALA A 82 -6.67 2.00 3.92
C ALA A 82 -5.34 2.29 4.64
N PHE A 83 -5.39 2.74 5.90
CA PHE A 83 -4.20 2.91 6.73
C PHE A 83 -3.49 1.59 7.03
N LEU A 84 -4.22 0.53 7.36
CA LEU A 84 -3.64 -0.81 7.59
C LEU A 84 -2.96 -1.35 6.32
N SER A 85 -3.58 -1.17 5.16
CA SER A 85 -2.98 -1.56 3.88
C SER A 85 -1.70 -0.79 3.61
N TRP A 86 -1.66 0.52 3.91
CA TRP A 86 -0.45 1.32 3.76
C TRP A 86 0.72 0.81 4.64
N ILE A 87 0.46 0.49 5.91
CA ILE A 87 1.46 -0.08 6.82
C ILE A 87 2.00 -1.41 6.28
N SER A 88 1.12 -2.29 5.78
CA SER A 88 1.54 -3.57 5.22
C SER A 88 2.42 -3.44 3.97
N ILE A 89 2.21 -2.41 3.15
CA ILE A 89 3.03 -2.13 1.97
C ILE A 89 4.43 -1.66 2.42
N VAL A 90 4.51 -0.75 3.40
CA VAL A 90 5.79 -0.29 3.97
C VAL A 90 6.61 -1.46 4.52
N ILE A 91 5.98 -2.37 5.27
CA ILE A 91 6.65 -3.55 5.82
C ILE A 91 7.19 -4.46 4.70
N SER A 92 6.41 -4.69 3.64
CA SER A 92 6.86 -5.48 2.48
C SER A 92 8.07 -4.84 1.77
N SER A 93 8.06 -3.52 1.60
CA SER A 93 9.20 -2.78 1.06
C SER A 93 10.47 -2.96 1.88
N PHE A 94 10.33 -2.88 3.21
CA PHE A 94 11.45 -3.00 4.12
C PHE A 94 12.07 -4.39 4.09
N ILE A 95 11.24 -5.45 4.05
CA ILE A 95 11.70 -6.84 3.94
C ILE A 95 12.42 -7.07 2.61
N MET A 96 11.89 -6.54 1.50
CA MET A 96 12.54 -6.65 0.19
C MET A 96 13.90 -5.96 0.18
N PHE A 97 14.01 -4.77 0.78
CA PHE A 97 15.28 -4.05 0.94
C PHE A 97 16.29 -4.85 1.78
N TRP A 98 15.84 -5.43 2.89
CA TRP A 98 16.67 -6.26 3.76
C TRP A 98 17.18 -7.52 3.06
N LEU A 99 16.36 -8.14 2.22
CA LEU A 99 16.73 -9.32 1.43
C LEU A 99 17.85 -9.01 0.42
N ILE A 100 17.90 -7.78 -0.12
CA ILE A 100 18.99 -7.32 -0.99
C ILE A 100 20.25 -7.02 -0.19
N ALA A 101 20.11 -6.43 1.00
CA ALA A 101 21.27 -6.09 1.82
C ALA A 101 22.01 -7.33 2.34
N VAL A 102 21.31 -8.46 2.52
CA VAL A 102 21.87 -9.71 3.03
C VAL A 102 22.28 -10.72 1.94
N GLY A 103 21.77 -10.56 0.72
CA GLY A 103 21.97 -11.49 -0.41
C GLY A 103 22.97 -11.01 -1.44
#